data_AF-J3JKY2-F1
#
_entry.id   AF-J3JKY2-F1
#
_cell.length_a   1.000
_cell.length_b   1.000
_cell.length_c   1.000
_cell.angle_alpha   90.00
_cell.angle_beta   90.00
_cell.angle_gamma   90.00
#
_symmetry.space_group_name_H-M   'P 1'
#
loop_
_entity.id
_entity.type
_entity.pdbx_description
1 polymer ?
#
loop_
_entity_poly.entity_id
_entity_poly.type
_entity_poly.pdbx_seq_one_letter_code
_entity_poly.pdbx_strand_id
1 'polypeptide(L)'
;MTHTSTSSEPTGTAPAGPGADFHPDRRFWAVYASLLVVMFLSAMDQTIVGTALPTIVGDLGGAAHMAWILTAYTLAITVAMPVYGKLGDLVGRKNLFLVAIALFLIGSALCGTADTMTQLIIYRFIQGLGGGGLMISSQAITGDLIPPRVRGTYMAPMGAMFGIASILGPIIGGWLTDSVSWRWTFWINLPLGVLAFVAIAIVLRLPSHRLTSPIDWWGLVLMNAGAVAIVLMATWGGNQYAWTSPVIIGLGTAGLICWGCSPSSRPAPPTPSCPGRS
;
A
#
# COMPACT_ATOMS: atom_id res chain seq x y z
N MET A 1 -48.08 -25.94 58.39
CA MET A 1 -49.09 -25.07 57.72
C MET A 1 -48.59 -23.65 57.95
N THR A 2 -48.12 -22.86 56.99
CA THR A 2 -48.51 -22.70 55.58
C THR A 2 -47.34 -22.10 54.79
N HIS A 3 -47.28 -22.48 53.50
CA HIS A 3 -46.38 -21.98 52.47
C HIS A 3 -46.62 -20.51 52.12
N THR A 4 -45.56 -19.77 51.76
CA THR A 4 -45.49 -18.76 50.68
C THR A 4 -44.07 -18.17 50.68
N SER A 5 -43.34 -17.95 49.60
CA SER A 5 -43.39 -18.36 48.19
C SER A 5 -42.11 -17.79 47.59
N THR A 6 -41.32 -18.63 46.94
CA THR A 6 -40.20 -18.25 46.09
C THR A 6 -40.68 -17.28 45.00
N SER A 7 -40.22 -16.03 45.02
CA SER A 7 -40.26 -15.14 43.85
C SER A 7 -38.92 -15.23 43.15
N SER A 8 -38.83 -16.15 42.21
CA SER A 8 -37.83 -16.18 41.14
C SER A 8 -38.01 -14.94 40.26
N GLU A 9 -37.11 -13.98 40.39
CA GLU A 9 -37.02 -12.86 39.46
C GLU A 9 -36.36 -13.35 38.16
N PRO A 10 -36.93 -13.04 36.99
CA PRO A 10 -36.49 -13.60 35.72
C PRO A 10 -35.09 -13.08 35.38
N THR A 11 -34.27 -13.99 34.88
CA THR A 11 -32.98 -13.80 34.20
C THR A 11 -32.90 -12.43 33.54
N GLY A 12 -32.32 -11.47 34.26
CA GLY A 12 -31.88 -10.21 33.70
C GLY A 12 -30.90 -10.52 32.59
N THR A 13 -31.36 -10.30 31.36
CA THR A 13 -30.66 -10.42 30.10
C THR A 13 -29.19 -10.13 30.29
N ALA A 14 -28.34 -11.15 30.14
CA ALA A 14 -26.90 -10.96 30.05
C ALA A 14 -26.65 -9.78 29.09
N PRO A 15 -25.80 -8.79 29.44
CA PRO A 15 -25.53 -7.68 28.55
C PRO A 15 -25.10 -8.28 27.21
N ALA A 16 -25.85 -7.98 26.16
CA ALA A 16 -25.52 -8.36 24.80
C ALA A 16 -24.03 -8.10 24.59
N GLY A 17 -23.27 -9.13 24.19
CA GLY A 17 -21.83 -9.03 24.01
C GLY A 17 -21.49 -7.73 23.25
N PRO A 18 -20.53 -6.90 23.71
CA PRO A 18 -20.37 -5.51 23.23
C PRO A 18 -19.82 -5.34 21.79
N GLY A 19 -20.48 -5.92 20.79
CA GLY A 19 -20.08 -5.92 19.37
C GLY A 19 -21.23 -5.81 18.35
N ALA A 20 -22.42 -5.38 18.76
CA ALA A 20 -23.67 -5.56 18.00
C ALA A 20 -24.02 -4.49 16.94
N ASP A 21 -23.29 -3.37 16.83
CA ASP A 21 -23.76 -2.21 16.03
C ASP A 21 -22.89 -1.85 14.81
N PHE A 22 -22.21 -2.82 14.17
CA PHE A 22 -21.66 -2.66 12.82
C PHE A 22 -22.35 -3.64 11.87
N HIS A 23 -23.27 -3.13 11.06
CA HIS A 23 -24.03 -3.92 10.08
C HIS A 23 -23.53 -3.60 8.67
N PRO A 24 -22.57 -4.38 8.13
CA PRO A 24 -22.04 -4.13 6.79
C PRO A 24 -23.08 -4.46 5.71
N ASP A 25 -23.53 -3.45 4.98
CA ASP A 25 -24.43 -3.62 3.84
C ASP A 25 -23.74 -4.33 2.66
N ARG A 26 -24.54 -4.83 1.70
CA ARG A 26 -24.03 -5.43 0.44
C ARG A 26 -23.01 -4.54 -0.28
N ARG A 27 -23.19 -3.22 -0.20
CA ARG A 27 -22.29 -2.23 -0.80
C ARG A 27 -20.94 -2.18 -0.10
N PHE A 28 -20.91 -2.31 1.22
CA PHE A 28 -19.66 -2.38 1.99
C PHE A 28 -18.85 -3.60 1.55
N TRP A 29 -19.48 -4.77 1.46
CA TRP A 29 -18.80 -6.00 1.04
C TRP A 29 -18.26 -5.90 -0.39
N ALA A 30 -18.99 -5.28 -1.31
CA ALA A 30 -18.51 -5.04 -2.67
C ALA A 30 -17.28 -4.12 -2.70
N VAL A 31 -17.26 -3.04 -1.90
CA VAL A 31 -16.08 -2.16 -1.76
C VAL A 31 -14.93 -2.93 -1.14
N TYR A 32 -15.15 -3.60 -0.02
CA TYR A 32 -14.13 -4.32 0.73
C TYR A 32 -13.48 -5.43 -0.10
N ALA A 33 -14.28 -6.22 -0.83
CA ALA A 33 -13.77 -7.20 -1.78
C ALA A 33 -12.91 -6.56 -2.88
N SER A 34 -13.33 -5.40 -3.40
CA SER A 34 -12.53 -4.65 -4.39
C SER A 34 -11.20 -4.19 -3.80
N LEU A 35 -11.17 -3.71 -2.55
CA LEU A 35 -9.94 -3.34 -1.86
C LEU A 35 -9.00 -4.54 -1.67
N LEU A 36 -9.54 -5.71 -1.28
CA LEU A 36 -8.77 -6.93 -1.14
C LEU A 36 -8.17 -7.39 -2.48
N VAL A 37 -8.95 -7.35 -3.57
CA VAL A 37 -8.48 -7.70 -4.92
C VAL A 37 -7.36 -6.76 -5.38
N VAL A 38 -7.53 -5.45 -5.19
CA VAL A 38 -6.50 -4.46 -5.55
C VAL A 38 -5.24 -4.66 -4.74
N MET A 39 -5.37 -4.94 -3.45
CA MET A 39 -4.21 -5.14 -2.60
C MET A 39 -3.50 -6.46 -2.90
N PHE A 40 -4.25 -7.52 -3.19
CA PHE A 40 -3.71 -8.78 -3.70
C PHE A 40 -2.93 -8.57 -4.99
N LEU A 41 -3.50 -7.84 -5.95
CA LEU A 41 -2.85 -7.50 -7.22
C LEU A 41 -1.50 -6.81 -7.00
N SER A 42 -1.47 -5.79 -6.14
CA SER A 42 -0.26 -5.03 -5.83
C SER A 42 0.78 -5.85 -5.06
N ALA A 43 0.36 -6.81 -4.23
CA ALA A 43 1.25 -7.71 -3.52
C ALA A 43 1.82 -8.79 -4.45
N MET A 44 0.99 -9.33 -5.36
CA MET A 44 1.37 -10.35 -6.33
C MET A 44 2.37 -9.80 -7.36
N ASP A 45 2.22 -8.55 -7.79
CA ASP A 45 3.17 -7.92 -8.71
C ASP A 45 4.60 -7.83 -8.13
N GLN A 46 4.75 -7.69 -6.82
CA GLN A 46 6.08 -7.72 -6.17
C GLN A 46 6.72 -9.10 -6.24
N THR A 47 5.93 -10.14 -6.05
CA THR A 47 6.42 -11.50 -5.89
C THR A 47 6.63 -12.20 -7.25
N ILE A 48 5.76 -11.92 -8.23
CA ILE A 48 5.84 -12.49 -9.58
C ILE A 48 7.12 -12.08 -10.34
N VAL A 49 7.59 -10.85 -10.11
CA VAL A 49 8.77 -10.30 -10.79
C VAL A 49 10.04 -10.93 -10.27
N GLY A 50 10.09 -11.24 -8.98
CA GLY A 50 11.23 -11.93 -8.37
C GLY A 50 11.52 -13.25 -9.08
N THR A 51 10.49 -13.99 -9.48
CA THR A 51 10.65 -15.24 -10.25
C THR A 51 10.97 -15.04 -11.73
N ALA A 52 10.46 -13.97 -12.35
CA ALA A 52 10.73 -13.68 -13.76
C ALA A 52 12.09 -13.01 -13.99
N LEU A 53 12.72 -12.51 -12.92
CA LEU A 53 13.92 -11.68 -12.99
C LEU A 53 15.09 -12.31 -13.77
N PRO A 54 15.44 -13.60 -13.59
CA PRO A 54 16.52 -14.23 -14.35
C PRO A 54 16.24 -14.25 -15.86
N THR A 55 15.00 -14.55 -16.26
CA THR A 55 14.57 -14.59 -17.66
C THR A 55 14.55 -13.19 -18.28
N ILE A 56 14.09 -12.18 -17.54
CA ILE A 56 14.11 -10.78 -17.96
C ILE A 56 15.55 -10.33 -18.29
N VAL A 57 16.51 -10.68 -17.44
CA VAL A 57 17.93 -10.36 -17.65
C VAL A 57 18.52 -11.15 -18.82
N GLY A 58 18.09 -12.40 -19.01
CA GLY A 58 18.48 -13.22 -20.16
C GLY A 58 18.05 -12.58 -21.49
N ASP A 59 16.82 -12.06 -21.56
CA ASP A 59 16.23 -11.50 -22.78
C ASP A 59 16.69 -10.06 -23.07
N LEU A 60 16.73 -9.19 -22.06
CA LEU A 60 17.04 -7.76 -22.20
C LEU A 60 18.54 -7.44 -22.03
N GLY A 61 19.32 -8.41 -21.54
CA GLY A 61 20.70 -8.20 -21.13
C GLY A 61 20.83 -7.27 -19.92
N GLY A 62 22.05 -6.80 -19.65
CA GLY A 62 22.28 -5.80 -18.59
C GLY A 62 22.21 -6.37 -17.17
N ALA A 63 22.89 -7.49 -16.90
CA ALA A 63 22.96 -8.11 -15.57
C ALA A 63 23.37 -7.14 -14.44
N ALA A 64 24.20 -6.14 -14.76
CA ALA A 64 24.58 -5.07 -13.82
C ALA A 64 23.38 -4.24 -13.30
N HIS A 65 22.28 -4.22 -14.03
CA HIS A 65 21.06 -3.49 -13.69
C HIS A 65 19.93 -4.38 -13.16
N MET A 66 20.18 -5.69 -12.96
CA MET A 66 19.18 -6.65 -12.45
C MET A 66 18.59 -6.22 -11.11
N ALA A 67 19.45 -5.77 -10.18
CA ALA A 67 19.00 -5.31 -8.87
C ALA A 67 18.09 -4.08 -8.97
N TRP A 68 18.31 -3.22 -9.96
CA TRP A 68 17.58 -1.96 -10.13
C TRP A 68 16.09 -2.16 -10.48
N ILE A 69 15.70 -3.29 -11.05
CA ILE A 69 14.28 -3.60 -11.31
C ILE A 69 13.48 -3.60 -9.99
N LEU A 70 13.96 -4.37 -9.01
CA LEU A 70 13.34 -4.48 -7.69
C LEU A 70 13.53 -3.20 -6.87
N THR A 71 14.70 -2.57 -6.96
CA THR A 71 15.01 -1.33 -6.24
C THR A 71 14.14 -0.17 -6.71
N ALA A 72 14.00 0.05 -8.03
CA ALA A 72 13.23 1.17 -8.55
C ALA A 72 11.75 1.08 -8.16
N TYR A 73 11.19 -0.13 -8.18
CA TYR A 73 9.83 -0.37 -7.71
C TYR A 73 9.68 -0.09 -6.20
N THR A 74 10.58 -0.65 -5.37
CA THR A 74 10.59 -0.39 -3.92
C THR A 74 10.73 1.10 -3.62
N LEU A 75 11.64 1.79 -4.32
CA LEU A 75 11.88 3.22 -4.17
C LEU A 75 10.63 4.04 -4.49
N ALA A 76 9.96 3.69 -5.58
CA ALA A 76 8.71 4.33 -5.99
C ALA A 76 7.60 4.13 -4.95
N ILE A 77 7.44 2.90 -4.41
CA ILE A 77 6.49 2.65 -3.32
C ILE A 77 6.82 3.53 -2.11
N THR A 78 8.09 3.58 -1.71
CA THR A 78 8.54 4.37 -0.57
C THR A 78 8.24 5.86 -0.72
N VAL A 79 8.46 6.42 -1.91
CA VAL A 79 8.14 7.82 -2.23
C VAL A 79 6.62 8.04 -2.32
N ALA A 80 5.88 7.07 -2.82
CA ALA A 80 4.43 7.13 -2.89
C ALA A 80 3.82 7.22 -1.48
N MET A 81 4.34 6.49 -0.51
CA MET A 81 3.68 6.38 0.79
C MET A 81 3.27 7.71 1.46
N PRO A 82 4.18 8.66 1.70
CA PRO A 82 3.82 9.94 2.31
C PRO A 82 3.04 10.86 1.35
N VAL A 83 3.30 10.76 0.04
CA VAL A 83 2.60 11.56 -0.98
C VAL A 83 1.11 11.22 -0.97
N TYR A 84 0.77 9.92 -1.04
CA TYR A 84 -0.61 9.46 -1.03
C TYR A 84 -1.28 9.70 0.34
N GLY A 85 -0.53 9.64 1.45
CA GLY A 85 -1.03 10.03 2.76
C GLY A 85 -1.53 11.49 2.78
N LYS A 86 -0.70 12.43 2.31
CA LYS A 86 -1.00 13.87 2.35
C LYS A 86 -2.00 14.31 1.26
N LEU A 87 -1.89 13.75 0.05
CA LEU A 87 -2.84 14.03 -1.03
C LEU A 87 -4.22 13.41 -0.75
N GLY A 88 -4.29 12.31 0.02
CA GLY A 88 -5.54 11.61 0.32
C GLY A 88 -6.53 12.48 1.07
N ASP A 89 -6.00 13.33 1.95
CA ASP A 89 -6.78 14.25 2.78
C ASP A 89 -7.27 15.48 2.00
N LEU A 90 -6.64 15.80 0.86
CA LEU A 90 -6.91 17.01 0.06
C LEU A 90 -7.77 16.73 -1.19
N VAL A 91 -7.40 15.69 -1.95
CA VAL A 91 -8.04 15.33 -3.23
C VAL A 91 -9.26 14.41 -3.02
N GLY A 92 -9.36 13.82 -1.83
CA GLY A 92 -10.36 12.83 -1.47
C GLY A 92 -9.92 11.41 -1.84
N ARG A 93 -10.12 10.48 -0.90
CA ARG A 93 -9.61 9.10 -1.01
C ARG A 93 -10.05 8.35 -2.25
N LYS A 94 -11.28 8.58 -2.75
CA LYS A 94 -11.78 7.92 -3.97
C LYS A 94 -10.95 8.29 -5.20
N ASN A 95 -10.78 9.58 -5.46
CA ASN A 95 -10.10 10.05 -6.67
C ASN A 95 -8.62 9.66 -6.64
N LEU A 96 -8.01 9.78 -5.46
CA LEU A 96 -6.62 9.38 -5.28
C LEU A 96 -6.43 7.87 -5.55
N PHE A 97 -7.35 7.03 -5.09
CA PHE A 97 -7.28 5.60 -5.33
C PHE A 97 -7.47 5.23 -6.81
N LEU A 98 -8.38 5.90 -7.52
CA LEU A 98 -8.53 5.73 -8.97
C LEU A 98 -7.28 6.15 -9.74
N VAL A 99 -6.63 7.25 -9.35
CA VAL A 99 -5.34 7.68 -9.93
C VAL A 99 -4.26 6.64 -9.67
N ALA A 100 -4.18 6.08 -8.46
CA ALA A 100 -3.22 5.02 -8.15
C ALA A 100 -3.42 3.78 -9.04
N ILE A 101 -4.67 3.35 -9.26
CA ILE A 101 -4.98 2.21 -10.13
C ILE A 101 -4.62 2.52 -11.58
N ALA A 102 -4.97 3.70 -12.08
CA ALA A 102 -4.63 4.11 -13.44
C ALA A 102 -3.10 4.14 -13.65
N LEU A 103 -2.36 4.70 -12.69
CA LEU A 103 -0.89 4.78 -12.75
C LEU A 103 -0.25 3.39 -12.71
N PHE A 104 -0.78 2.49 -11.86
CA PHE A 104 -0.33 1.10 -11.80
C PHE A 104 -0.60 0.36 -13.11
N LEU A 105 -1.79 0.52 -13.70
CA LEU A 105 -2.16 -0.10 -14.98
C LEU A 105 -1.29 0.40 -16.13
N ILE A 106 -1.08 1.71 -16.24
CA ILE A 106 -0.21 2.31 -17.26
C ILE A 106 1.23 1.80 -17.08
N GLY A 107 1.74 1.79 -15.86
CA GLY A 107 3.07 1.24 -15.56
C GLY A 107 3.18 -0.24 -15.95
N SER A 108 2.16 -1.05 -15.64
CA SER A 108 2.11 -2.46 -16.00
C SER A 108 2.08 -2.68 -17.52
N ALA A 109 1.29 -1.88 -18.25
CA ALA A 109 1.27 -1.93 -19.71
C ALA A 109 2.65 -1.61 -20.30
N LEU A 110 3.28 -0.53 -19.83
CA LEU A 110 4.59 -0.07 -20.29
C LEU A 110 5.68 -1.11 -20.01
N CYS A 111 5.67 -1.72 -18.82
CA CYS A 111 6.63 -2.78 -18.47
C CYS A 111 6.53 -3.99 -19.40
N GLY A 112 5.31 -4.38 -19.80
CA GLY A 112 5.11 -5.47 -20.75
C GLY A 112 5.58 -5.14 -22.17
N THR A 113 5.71 -3.86 -22.53
CA THR A 113 6.25 -3.40 -23.82
C THR A 113 7.71 -2.94 -23.74
N ALA A 114 8.42 -3.23 -22.64
CA ALA A 114 9.81 -2.79 -22.50
C ALA A 114 10.75 -3.57 -23.42
N ASP A 115 11.62 -2.86 -24.15
CA ASP A 115 12.62 -3.45 -25.06
C ASP A 115 14.04 -3.34 -24.53
N THR A 116 14.25 -2.55 -23.48
CA THR A 116 15.57 -2.40 -22.82
C THR A 116 15.44 -2.45 -21.31
N MET A 117 16.53 -2.86 -20.64
CA MET A 117 16.62 -2.91 -19.19
C MET A 117 16.33 -1.54 -18.53
N THR A 118 16.86 -0.45 -19.11
CA THR A 118 16.63 0.91 -18.62
C THR A 118 15.18 1.34 -18.73
N GLN A 119 14.51 1.05 -19.86
CA GLN A 119 13.08 1.32 -20.01
C GLN A 119 12.26 0.55 -18.96
N LEU A 120 12.57 -0.74 -18.76
CA LEU A 120 11.88 -1.55 -17.76
C LEU A 120 12.03 -0.96 -16.35
N ILE A 121 13.21 -0.47 -15.98
CA ILE A 121 13.45 0.19 -14.68
C ILE A 121 12.61 1.46 -14.53
N ILE A 122 12.55 2.31 -15.56
CA ILE A 122 11.74 3.54 -15.55
C ILE A 122 10.25 3.19 -15.44
N TYR A 123 9.78 2.22 -16.21
CA TYR A 123 8.38 1.78 -16.18
C TYR A 123 8.03 1.13 -14.83
N ARG A 124 8.95 0.37 -14.24
CA ARG A 124 8.82 -0.18 -12.88
C ARG A 124 8.73 0.90 -11.82
N PHE A 125 9.49 1.99 -11.96
CA PHE A 125 9.36 3.14 -11.08
C PHE A 125 7.96 3.77 -11.19
N ILE A 126 7.47 4.00 -12.41
CA ILE A 126 6.11 4.54 -12.65
C ILE A 126 5.04 3.60 -12.05
N GLN A 127 5.18 2.29 -12.28
CA GLN A 127 4.27 1.28 -11.76
C GLN A 127 4.26 1.24 -10.23
N GLY A 128 5.44 1.32 -9.59
CA GLY A 128 5.58 1.33 -8.14
C GLY A 128 4.96 2.56 -7.47
N LEU A 129 4.95 3.71 -8.14
CA LEU A 129 4.21 4.89 -7.66
C LEU A 129 2.71 4.62 -7.57
N GLY A 130 2.16 3.83 -8.51
CA GLY A 130 0.80 3.33 -8.45
C GLY A 130 0.62 2.31 -7.33
N GLY A 131 1.46 1.28 -7.28
CA GLY A 131 1.38 0.17 -6.31
C GLY A 131 1.42 0.64 -4.84
N GLY A 132 2.30 1.57 -4.51
CA GLY A 132 2.35 2.15 -3.16
C GLY A 132 1.08 2.92 -2.81
N GLY A 133 0.53 3.65 -3.79
CA GLY A 133 -0.77 4.32 -3.68
C GLY A 133 -1.91 3.33 -3.46
N LEU A 134 -1.91 2.18 -4.13
CA LEU A 134 -2.91 1.13 -3.97
C LEU A 134 -2.92 0.56 -2.55
N MET A 135 -1.75 0.20 -2.04
CA MET A 135 -1.61 -0.37 -0.69
C MET A 135 -2.09 0.59 0.40
N ILE A 136 -1.67 1.86 0.32
CA ILE A 136 -1.99 2.83 1.38
C ILE A 136 -3.42 3.33 1.26
N SER A 137 -3.89 3.61 0.04
CA SER A 137 -5.28 4.03 -0.15
C SER A 137 -6.25 2.93 0.28
N SER A 138 -5.93 1.65 0.04
CA SER A 138 -6.78 0.54 0.48
C SER A 138 -6.88 0.45 2.01
N GLN A 139 -5.75 0.55 2.71
CA GLN A 139 -5.72 0.56 4.18
C GLN A 139 -6.39 1.80 4.77
N ALA A 140 -6.25 2.95 4.12
CA ALA A 140 -6.84 4.22 4.53
C ALA A 140 -8.36 4.22 4.34
N ILE A 141 -8.87 3.80 3.18
CA ILE A 141 -10.32 3.66 2.92
C ILE A 141 -10.94 2.67 3.91
N THR A 142 -10.26 1.56 4.18
CA THR A 142 -10.72 0.58 5.19
C THR A 142 -10.77 1.19 6.58
N GLY A 143 -9.79 2.04 6.93
CA GLY A 143 -9.79 2.77 8.19
C GLY A 143 -10.91 3.79 8.34
N ASP A 144 -11.34 4.41 7.25
CA ASP A 144 -12.45 5.35 7.25
C ASP A 144 -13.81 4.65 7.31
N LEU A 145 -13.94 3.48 6.68
CA LEU A 145 -15.20 2.74 6.61
C LEU A 145 -15.50 1.93 7.88
N ILE A 146 -14.47 1.55 8.63
CA ILE A 146 -14.57 0.54 9.68
C ILE A 146 -14.28 1.15 11.05
N PRO A 147 -15.19 0.99 12.04
CA PRO A 147 -14.97 1.49 13.39
C PRO A 147 -13.65 0.96 13.99
N PRO A 148 -12.88 1.80 14.74
CA PRO A 148 -11.57 1.41 15.28
C PRO A 148 -11.57 0.09 16.08
N ARG A 149 -12.71 -0.27 16.69
CA ARG A 149 -12.88 -1.43 17.57
C ARG A 149 -12.91 -2.76 16.82
N VAL A 150 -13.39 -2.79 15.57
CA VAL A 150 -13.43 -3.99 14.72
C VAL A 150 -12.40 -3.92 13.58
N ARG A 151 -11.68 -2.80 13.45
CA ARG A 151 -10.68 -2.54 12.40
C ARG A 151 -9.61 -3.62 12.31
N GLY A 152 -9.18 -4.19 13.45
CA GLY A 152 -8.22 -5.29 13.49
C GLY A 152 -8.69 -6.52 12.69
N THR A 153 -9.97 -6.90 12.83
CA THR A 153 -10.56 -8.05 12.14
C THR A 153 -10.63 -7.86 10.62
N TYR A 154 -10.77 -6.62 10.14
CA TYR A 154 -10.80 -6.31 8.70
C TYR A 154 -9.42 -5.91 8.13
N MET A 155 -8.45 -5.59 8.98
CA MET A 155 -7.04 -5.44 8.57
C MET A 155 -6.35 -6.81 8.43
N ALA A 156 -6.81 -7.84 9.15
CA ALA A 156 -6.21 -9.17 9.07
C ALA A 156 -6.32 -9.82 7.68
N PRO A 157 -7.49 -9.83 6.98
CA PRO A 157 -7.59 -10.36 5.62
C PRO A 157 -6.73 -9.58 4.62
N MET A 158 -6.54 -8.28 4.86
CA MET A 158 -5.59 -7.48 4.09
C MET A 158 -4.17 -8.06 4.22
N GLY A 159 -3.68 -8.28 5.43
CA GLY A 159 -2.40 -8.97 5.63
C GLY A 159 -2.35 -10.38 5.03
N ALA A 160 -3.46 -11.13 5.09
CA ALA A 160 -3.55 -12.46 4.49
C ALA A 160 -3.38 -12.43 2.96
N MET A 161 -3.84 -11.38 2.27
CA MET A 161 -3.62 -11.23 0.82
C MET A 161 -2.13 -11.17 0.47
N PHE A 162 -1.27 -10.62 1.34
CA PHE A 162 0.19 -10.66 1.13
C PHE A 162 0.74 -12.07 1.22
N GLY A 163 0.30 -12.84 2.22
CA GLY A 163 0.69 -14.25 2.34
C GLY A 163 0.24 -15.07 1.12
N ILE A 164 -1.02 -14.91 0.72
CA ILE A 164 -1.59 -15.56 -0.47
C ILE A 164 -0.81 -15.17 -1.74
N ALA A 165 -0.51 -13.88 -1.92
CA ALA A 165 0.28 -13.37 -3.05
C ALA A 165 1.73 -13.86 -3.04
N SER A 166 2.32 -14.10 -1.87
CA SER A 166 3.68 -14.65 -1.75
C SER A 166 3.81 -16.09 -2.25
N ILE A 167 2.71 -16.85 -2.22
CA ILE A 167 2.65 -18.22 -2.74
C ILE A 167 2.21 -18.23 -4.20
N LEU A 168 1.11 -17.55 -4.52
CA LEU A 168 0.55 -17.52 -5.88
C LEU A 168 1.44 -16.77 -6.87
N GLY A 169 2.12 -15.71 -6.44
CA GLY A 169 2.98 -14.90 -7.30
C GLY A 169 4.09 -15.73 -7.96
N PRO A 170 4.94 -16.44 -7.20
CA PRO A 170 5.96 -17.32 -7.77
C PRO A 170 5.40 -18.45 -8.64
N ILE A 171 4.26 -19.04 -8.27
CA ILE A 171 3.63 -20.14 -9.03
C ILE A 171 3.16 -19.64 -10.39
N ILE A 172 2.37 -18.56 -10.40
CA ILE A 172 1.85 -17.97 -11.63
C ILE A 172 3.00 -17.36 -12.44
N GLY A 173 3.94 -16.68 -11.79
CA GLY A 173 5.09 -16.04 -12.41
C GLY A 173 6.03 -17.02 -13.09
N GLY A 174 6.39 -18.10 -12.40
CA GLY A 174 7.19 -19.18 -12.98
C GLY A 174 6.50 -19.80 -14.18
N TRP A 175 5.24 -20.24 -14.02
CA TRP A 175 4.48 -20.84 -15.12
C TRP A 175 4.38 -19.92 -16.35
N LEU A 176 4.11 -18.63 -16.14
CA LEU A 176 3.91 -17.65 -17.20
C LEU A 176 5.22 -17.27 -17.89
N THR A 177 6.31 -17.23 -17.13
CA THR A 177 7.67 -16.99 -17.64
C THR A 177 8.17 -18.17 -18.46
N ASP A 178 7.93 -19.39 -17.98
CA ASP A 178 8.41 -20.63 -18.62
C ASP A 178 7.58 -21.01 -19.85
N SER A 179 6.27 -20.77 -19.83
CA SER A 179 5.34 -21.26 -20.86
C SER A 179 4.99 -20.25 -21.94
N VAL A 180 5.03 -18.95 -21.64
CA VAL A 180 4.52 -17.90 -22.55
C VAL A 180 5.56 -16.82 -22.80
N SER A 181 5.83 -15.97 -21.82
CA SER A 181 6.86 -14.92 -21.82
C SER A 181 6.79 -14.17 -20.50
N TRP A 182 7.94 -13.70 -20.01
CA TRP A 182 8.01 -12.83 -18.84
C TRP A 182 7.13 -11.56 -18.99
N ARG A 183 6.87 -11.08 -20.21
CA ARG A 183 6.02 -9.89 -20.44
C ARG A 183 4.60 -10.06 -19.93
N TRP A 184 4.07 -11.28 -19.97
CA TRP A 184 2.73 -11.59 -19.48
C TRP A 184 2.59 -11.43 -17.96
N THR A 185 3.70 -11.48 -17.20
CA THR A 185 3.69 -11.21 -15.75
C THR A 185 3.22 -9.81 -15.43
N PHE A 186 3.35 -8.88 -16.40
CA PHE A 186 2.84 -7.53 -16.30
C PHE A 186 1.44 -7.39 -16.91
N TRP A 187 1.17 -8.06 -18.03
CA TRP A 187 -0.14 -7.95 -18.67
C TRP A 187 -1.26 -8.66 -17.91
N ILE A 188 -0.97 -9.69 -17.12
CA ILE A 188 -1.96 -10.35 -16.25
C ILE A 188 -2.59 -9.38 -15.24
N ASN A 189 -1.85 -8.33 -14.85
CA ASN A 189 -2.35 -7.33 -13.93
C ASN A 189 -3.34 -6.35 -14.57
N LEU A 190 -3.31 -6.18 -15.89
CA LEU A 190 -4.19 -5.27 -16.63
C LEU A 190 -5.68 -5.63 -16.51
N PRO A 191 -6.14 -6.85 -16.84
CA PRO A 191 -7.57 -7.19 -16.76
C PRO A 191 -8.08 -7.10 -15.32
N LEU A 192 -7.29 -7.57 -14.35
CA LEU A 192 -7.63 -7.52 -12.93
C LEU A 192 -7.72 -6.08 -12.42
N GLY A 193 -6.76 -5.23 -12.77
CA GLY A 193 -6.75 -3.83 -12.35
C GLY A 193 -7.83 -3.01 -13.05
N VAL A 194 -8.17 -3.30 -14.32
CA VAL A 194 -9.30 -2.66 -15.01
C VAL A 194 -10.63 -3.06 -14.37
N LEU A 195 -10.82 -4.34 -14.05
CA LEU A 195 -12.00 -4.81 -13.34
C LEU A 195 -12.15 -4.10 -11.99
N ALA A 196 -11.06 -4.01 -11.23
CA ALA A 196 -11.05 -3.30 -9.97
C ALA A 196 -11.32 -1.80 -10.14
N PHE A 197 -10.71 -1.15 -11.13
CA PHE A 197 -10.94 0.27 -11.45
C PHE A 197 -12.42 0.55 -11.69
N VAL A 198 -13.06 -0.27 -12.54
CA VAL A 198 -14.49 -0.12 -12.87
C VAL A 198 -15.35 -0.38 -11.65
N ALA A 199 -15.07 -1.44 -10.89
CA ALA A 199 -15.80 -1.75 -9.66
C ALA A 199 -15.74 -0.59 -8.65
N ILE A 200 -14.56 -0.02 -8.43
CA ILE A 200 -14.35 1.09 -7.50
C ILE A 200 -14.98 2.38 -8.02
N ALA A 201 -14.84 2.66 -9.32
CA ALA A 201 -15.41 3.86 -9.93
C ALA A 201 -16.94 3.93 -9.73
N ILE A 202 -17.62 2.78 -9.88
CA ILE A 202 -19.07 2.65 -9.78
C ILE A 202 -19.54 2.55 -8.32
N VAL A 203 -18.92 1.68 -7.52
CA VAL A 203 -19.42 1.29 -6.19
C VAL A 203 -18.99 2.27 -5.11
N LEU A 204 -17.76 2.80 -5.19
CA LEU A 204 -17.21 3.68 -4.17
C LEU A 204 -17.82 5.08 -4.31
N ARG A 205 -18.64 5.51 -3.34
CA ARG A 205 -19.02 6.93 -3.19
C ARG A 205 -18.63 7.30 -1.77
N LEU A 206 -17.49 7.96 -1.63
CA LEU A 206 -17.08 8.59 -0.38
C LEU A 206 -17.46 10.07 -0.47
N PRO A 207 -17.98 10.67 0.62
CA PRO A 207 -18.06 12.12 0.73
C PRO A 207 -16.66 12.71 0.56
N SER A 208 -16.45 13.61 -0.41
CA SER A 208 -15.16 14.31 -0.50
C SER A 208 -15.16 15.44 0.51
N HIS A 209 -14.46 15.27 1.63
CA HIS A 209 -14.13 16.42 2.47
C HIS A 209 -12.85 17.04 1.92
N ARG A 210 -12.94 18.27 1.39
CA ARG A 210 -11.76 19.02 0.93
C ARG A 210 -11.19 19.75 2.13
N LEU A 211 -10.07 19.28 2.67
CA LEU A 211 -9.28 20.10 3.57
C LEU A 211 -8.63 21.25 2.77
N THR A 212 -8.78 22.48 3.25
CA THR A 212 -8.21 23.70 2.64
C THR A 212 -6.79 24.02 3.12
N SER A 213 -6.16 23.11 3.88
CA SER A 213 -4.82 23.34 4.42
C SER A 213 -3.75 23.31 3.32
N PRO A 214 -2.79 24.27 3.32
CA PRO A 214 -1.72 24.31 2.33
C PRO A 214 -0.82 23.07 2.43
N ILE A 215 -0.41 22.54 1.27
CA ILE A 215 0.57 21.45 1.20
C ILE A 215 1.95 22.01 1.57
N ASP A 216 2.50 21.55 2.68
CA ASP A 216 3.93 21.72 2.95
C ASP A 216 4.74 20.80 2.01
N TRP A 217 5.12 21.34 0.86
CA TRP A 217 5.92 20.67 -0.16
C TRP A 217 7.35 20.39 0.32
N TRP A 218 7.90 21.25 1.19
CA TRP A 218 9.26 21.09 1.70
C TRP A 218 9.35 19.86 2.60
N GLY A 219 8.44 19.72 3.56
CA GLY A 219 8.37 18.53 4.42
C GLY A 219 8.14 17.24 3.62
N LEU A 220 7.34 17.30 2.55
CA LEU A 220 7.10 16.14 1.68
C LEU A 220 8.37 15.73 0.90
N VAL A 221 9.09 16.70 0.33
CA VAL A 221 10.34 16.44 -0.39
C VAL A 221 11.40 15.89 0.56
N LEU A 222 11.54 16.46 1.76
CA LEU A 222 12.51 16.00 2.75
C LEU A 222 12.19 14.58 3.26
N MET A 223 10.92 14.27 3.55
CA MET A 223 10.54 12.89 3.91
C MET A 223 10.88 11.91 2.80
N ASN A 224 10.53 12.24 1.55
CA ASN A 224 10.80 11.39 0.40
C ASN A 224 12.30 11.21 0.16
N ALA A 225 13.08 12.29 0.25
CA ALA A 225 14.54 12.22 0.09
C ALA A 225 15.19 11.35 1.17
N GLY A 226 14.76 11.47 2.43
CA GLY A 226 15.24 10.63 3.51
C GLY A 226 14.87 9.15 3.33
N ALA A 227 13.63 8.88 2.92
CA ALA A 227 13.16 7.53 2.69
C ALA A 227 13.86 6.86 1.49
N VAL A 228 14.09 7.62 0.40
CA VAL A 228 14.91 7.23 -0.75
C VAL A 228 16.34 6.88 -0.32
N ALA A 229 16.96 7.73 0.51
CA ALA A 229 18.31 7.52 0.99
C ALA A 229 18.44 6.25 1.83
N ILE A 230 17.46 5.98 2.72
CA ILE A 230 17.42 4.76 3.54
C ILE A 230 17.23 3.51 2.66
N VAL A 231 16.32 3.55 1.70
CA VAL A 231 16.10 2.42 0.78
C VAL A 231 17.34 2.13 -0.05
N LEU A 232 18.00 3.16 -0.59
CA LEU A 232 19.25 3.00 -1.34
C LEU A 232 20.37 2.47 -0.45
N MET A 233 20.50 2.98 0.78
CA MET A 233 21.47 2.49 1.77
C MET A 233 21.26 1.00 2.08
N ALA A 234 20.01 0.59 2.33
CA ALA A 234 19.67 -0.80 2.62
C ALA A 234 19.83 -1.73 1.41
N THR A 235 19.58 -1.21 0.20
CA THR A 235 19.70 -1.99 -1.04
C THR A 235 21.16 -2.18 -1.45
N TRP A 236 21.97 -1.12 -1.36
CA TRP A 236 23.36 -1.16 -1.84
C TRP A 236 24.36 -1.57 -0.77
N GLY A 237 24.03 -1.33 0.50
CA GLY A 237 24.86 -1.67 1.64
C GLY A 237 25.10 -3.18 1.73
N GLY A 238 26.36 -3.58 1.68
CA GLY A 238 26.78 -4.98 1.72
C GLY A 238 26.59 -5.76 0.40
N ASN A 239 25.98 -5.16 -0.62
CA ASN A 239 25.70 -5.81 -1.90
C ASN A 239 26.55 -5.21 -3.04
N GLN A 240 26.41 -3.91 -3.32
CA GLN A 240 27.24 -3.19 -4.30
C GLN A 240 28.37 -2.39 -3.65
N TYR A 241 28.14 -1.86 -2.44
CA TYR A 241 29.13 -1.10 -1.69
C TYR A 241 29.27 -1.70 -0.29
N ALA A 242 30.50 -1.78 0.21
CA ALA A 242 30.72 -2.15 1.61
C ALA A 242 29.99 -1.17 2.54
N TRP A 243 29.52 -1.65 3.69
CA TRP A 243 28.85 -0.80 4.69
C TRP A 243 29.70 0.39 5.16
N THR A 244 31.01 0.25 5.08
CA THR A 244 32.00 1.29 5.41
C THR A 244 32.28 2.26 4.26
N SER A 245 31.65 2.07 3.10
CA SER A 245 31.85 2.94 1.94
C SER A 245 31.37 4.37 2.23
N PRO A 246 32.10 5.41 1.79
CA PRO A 246 31.68 6.80 1.88
C PRO A 246 30.29 7.06 1.26
N VAL A 247 29.91 6.28 0.25
CA VAL A 247 28.59 6.39 -0.41
C VAL A 247 27.47 5.95 0.53
N ILE A 248 27.65 4.83 1.25
CA ILE A 248 26.66 4.29 2.20
C ILE A 248 26.55 5.16 3.44
N ILE A 249 27.69 5.65 3.95
CA ILE A 249 27.75 6.60 5.07
C ILE A 249 27.11 7.94 4.66
N GLY A 250 27.37 8.41 3.43
CA GLY A 250 26.74 9.60 2.85
C GLY A 250 25.22 9.47 2.72
N LEU A 251 24.73 8.34 2.24
CA LEU A 251 23.30 8.04 2.18
C LEU A 251 22.67 7.97 3.58
N GLY A 252 23.34 7.33 4.55
CA GLY A 252 22.87 7.25 5.93
C GLY A 252 22.78 8.62 6.61
N THR A 253 23.82 9.44 6.46
CA THR A 253 23.86 10.81 7.00
C THR A 253 22.85 11.72 6.31
N ALA A 254 22.73 11.69 4.98
CA ALA A 254 21.71 12.42 4.24
C ALA A 254 20.29 11.99 4.66
N GLY A 255 20.08 10.69 4.86
CA GLY A 255 18.83 10.12 5.38
C GLY A 255 18.47 10.69 6.75
N LEU A 256 19.40 10.66 7.70
CA LEU A 256 19.23 11.20 9.05
C LEU A 256 18.97 12.71 9.05
N ILE A 257 19.67 13.48 8.22
CA ILE A 257 19.48 14.93 8.10
C ILE A 257 18.08 15.23 7.54
N CYS A 258 17.67 14.56 6.47
CA CYS A 258 16.36 14.75 5.87
C CYS A 258 15.22 14.37 6.84
N TRP A 259 15.41 13.29 7.62
CA TRP A 259 14.44 12.87 8.63
C TRP A 259 14.40 13.82 9.83
N GLY A 260 15.55 14.30 10.30
CA GLY A 260 15.66 15.27 11.40
C GLY A 260 15.07 16.63 11.05
N CYS A 261 15.25 17.10 9.81
CA CYS A 261 14.67 18.34 9.32
C CYS A 261 13.20 18.20 8.86
N SER A 262 12.67 16.98 8.74
CA SER A 262 11.27 16.77 8.38
C SER A 262 10.35 17.35 9.47
N PRO A 263 9.37 18.19 9.14
CA PRO A 263 8.48 18.81 10.11
C PRO A 263 7.62 17.80 10.91
N SER A 264 7.56 16.53 10.50
CA SER A 264 6.94 15.44 11.27
C SER A 264 7.67 15.09 12.56
N SER A 265 8.93 15.49 12.73
CA SER A 265 9.70 15.33 13.98
C SER A 265 9.41 16.44 15.00
N ARG A 266 8.64 17.47 14.62
CA ARG A 266 8.21 18.50 15.56
C ARG A 266 7.16 17.89 16.50
N PRO A 267 7.37 17.93 17.83
CA PRO A 267 6.38 17.42 18.76
C PRO A 267 5.04 18.10 18.52
N ALA A 268 3.97 17.31 18.45
CA ALA A 268 2.62 17.82 18.29
C ALA A 268 2.36 18.86 19.39
N PRO A 269 1.72 20.01 19.08
CA PRO A 269 1.33 20.95 20.10
C PRO A 269 0.45 20.22 21.14
N PRO A 270 0.66 20.46 22.45
CA PRO A 270 -0.13 19.80 23.48
C PRO A 270 -1.61 20.06 23.21
N THR A 271 -2.40 18.98 23.13
CA THR A 271 -3.85 19.06 23.00
C THR A 271 -4.40 19.96 24.10
N PRO A 272 -5.25 20.97 23.80
CA PRO A 272 -5.84 21.80 24.84
C PRO A 272 -6.62 20.89 25.78
N SER A 273 -6.21 20.87 27.05
CA SER A 273 -6.94 20.22 28.13
C SER A 273 -8.37 20.77 28.13
N CYS A 274 -9.36 19.88 28.05
CA CYS A 274 -10.74 20.26 28.28
C CYS A 274 -10.82 20.96 29.65
N PRO A 275 -11.38 22.18 29.75
CA PRO A 275 -11.60 22.80 31.04
C PRO A 275 -12.62 21.95 31.81
N GLY A 276 -12.28 21.66 33.07
CA GLY A 276 -12.98 20.71 33.92
C GLY A 276 -14.48 20.96 34.01
N ARG A 277 -15.25 19.87 34.00
CA ARG A 277 -16.57 19.85 34.63
C ARG A 277 -16.36 19.75 36.14
N SER A 278 -16.49 20.88 36.80
CA SER A 278 -16.90 20.97 38.22
C SER A 278 -18.36 20.54 38.36
#